data_AF-A0A7W8DRY9-F1
#
_entry.id   AF-A0A7W8DRY9-F1
#
_cell.length_a   1.000
_cell.length_b   1.000
_cell.length_c   1.000
_cell.angle_alpha   90.00
_cell.angle_beta   90.00
_cell.angle_gamma   90.00
#
_symmetry.space_group_name_H-M   'P 1'
#
loop_
_entity.id
_entity.type
_entity.pdbx_description
1 polymer ?
#
loop_
_entity_poly.entity_id
_entity_poly.type
_entity_poly.pdbx_seq_one_letter_code
_entity_poly.pdbx_strand_id
1 'polypeptide(L)' 'MARPTNSFDSVSMTIAVTPQIKMYLEDLTLDGTYGSSPAEAARLLISQAIEAKIKDGLLTRRKFMIQDGDVVALPLPA' A
#
# COMPACT_ATOMS: atom_id res chain seq x y z
N MET A 1 8.81 -21.87 22.14
CA MET A 1 8.00 -21.85 20.91
C MET A 1 8.31 -20.55 20.20
N ALA A 2 9.26 -20.55 19.26
CA ALA A 2 9.59 -19.34 18.50
C ALA A 2 8.38 -19.00 17.62
N ARG A 3 7.81 -17.81 17.81
CA ARG A 3 6.78 -17.26 16.91
C ARG A 3 7.37 -17.29 15.49
N PRO A 4 6.66 -17.82 14.47
CA PRO A 4 7.12 -17.73 13.10
C PRO A 4 7.43 -16.26 12.80
N THR A 5 8.70 -15.96 12.53
CA THR A 5 9.13 -14.62 12.13
C THR A 5 8.37 -14.29 10.86
N ASN A 6 7.68 -13.15 10.85
CA ASN A 6 6.84 -12.75 9.74
C ASN A 6 7.70 -12.73 8.45
N SER A 7 7.32 -13.51 7.43
CA SER A 7 8.12 -13.69 6.21
C SER A 7 8.09 -12.48 5.27
N PHE A 8 7.30 -11.46 5.61
CA PHE A 8 7.13 -10.25 4.82
C PHE A 8 7.61 -9.05 5.62
N ASP A 9 8.59 -8.35 5.07
CA ASP A 9 9.09 -7.12 5.64
C ASP A 9 8.00 -6.03 5.54
N SER A 10 7.72 -5.38 6.66
CA SER A 10 6.75 -4.29 6.72
C SER A 10 7.48 -2.97 6.54
N VAL A 11 7.52 -2.47 5.31
CA VAL A 11 8.19 -1.21 5.00
C VAL A 11 7.36 -0.02 5.46
N SER A 12 7.89 0.78 6.39
CA SER A 12 7.27 2.05 6.80
C SER A 12 7.51 3.12 5.75
N MET A 13 6.45 3.79 5.29
CA MET A 13 6.53 4.90 4.34
C MET A 13 5.90 6.15 4.95
N THR A 14 6.63 7.27 4.94
CA THR A 14 6.11 8.58 5.35
C THR A 14 5.55 9.32 4.14
N ILE A 15 4.31 9.81 4.25
CA ILE A 15 3.66 10.60 3.20
C ILE A 15 3.36 12.02 3.71
N ALA A 16 3.66 13.01 2.88
CA ALA A 16 3.23 14.38 3.12
C ALA A 16 1.84 14.57 2.50
N VAL A 17 0.87 14.99 3.30
CA VAL A 17 -0.50 15.25 2.86
C VAL A 17 -0.93 16.65 3.25
N THR A 18 -1.89 17.20 2.52
CA THR A 18 -2.52 18.47 2.91
C THR A 18 -3.38 18.28 4.17
N PRO A 19 -3.63 19.34 4.95
CA PRO A 19 -4.48 19.25 6.14
C PRO A 19 -5.89 18.69 5.84
N GLN A 20 -6.44 19.05 4.68
CA GLN A 20 -7.74 18.56 4.22
C GLN A 20 -7.76 17.04 4.04
N ILE A 21 -6.73 16.48 3.41
CA ILE A 21 -6.63 15.02 3.21
C ILE A 21 -6.50 14.31 4.57
N LYS A 22 -5.76 14.88 5.51
CA LYS A 22 -5.66 14.32 6.87
C LYS A 22 -7.02 14.26 7.55
N MET A 23 -7.82 15.33 7.47
CA MET A 23 -9.18 15.34 8.04
C MET A 23 -10.08 14.28 7.39
N TYR A 24 -10.06 14.18 6.05
CA TYR A 24 -10.86 13.14 5.38
C TYR A 24 -10.41 11.71 5.74
N LEU A 25 -9.12 11.48 5.94
CA LEU A 25 -8.63 10.17 6.40
C LEU A 25 -9.10 9.86 7.82
N GLU A 26 -9.16 10.86 8.71
CA GLU A 26 -9.72 10.71 10.06
C GLU A 26 -11.23 10.42 9.99
N ASP A 27 -11.98 11.16 9.18
CA ASP A 27 -13.43 10.94 8.98
C ASP A 27 -13.72 9.52 8.43
N LEU A 28 -12.91 9.04 7.48
CA LEU A 28 -13.05 7.69 6.93
C LEU A 28 -12.77 6.59 7.95
N THR A 29 -11.94 6.86 8.96
CA THR A 29 -11.74 5.94 10.08
C THR A 29 -12.90 5.97 11.08
N LEU A 30 -13.56 7.13 11.24
CA LEU A 30 -14.75 7.26 12.09
C LEU A 30 -15.96 6.50 11.51
N ASP A 31 -16.11 6.47 10.19
CA ASP A 31 -17.13 5.67 9.50
C ASP A 31 -16.93 4.15 9.67
N GLY A 32 -15.80 3.71 10.23
CA GLY A 32 -15.52 2.32 10.59
C GLY A 32 -15.24 1.38 9.41
N THR A 33 -15.19 1.90 8.19
CA THR A 33 -15.01 1.12 6.97
C THR A 33 -13.54 0.99 6.53
N TYR A 34 -12.68 1.93 6.92
CA TYR A 34 -11.29 2.02 6.42
C TYR A 34 -10.21 1.72 7.49
N GLY A 35 -10.58 1.01 8.56
CA GLY A 35 -9.66 0.61 9.64
C GLY A 35 -9.66 1.58 10.82
N SER A 36 -8.72 1.37 11.75
CA SER A 36 -8.71 2.03 13.07
C SER A 36 -7.73 3.20 13.14
N SER A 37 -6.97 3.46 12.07
CA SER A 37 -6.02 4.58 12.03
C SER A 37 -5.97 5.25 10.65
N PRO A 38 -5.65 6.55 10.57
CA PRO A 38 -5.52 7.25 9.30
C PRO A 38 -4.48 6.62 8.36
N ALA A 39 -3.46 5.98 8.93
CA ALA A 39 -2.44 5.25 8.19
C ALA A 39 -2.99 3.97 7.54
N GLU A 40 -3.85 3.23 8.23
CA GLU A 40 -4.54 2.07 7.66
C GLU A 40 -5.51 2.47 6.56
N ALA A 41 -6.28 3.55 6.79
CA ALA A 41 -7.19 4.09 5.78
C ALA A 41 -6.43 4.51 4.52
N ALA A 42 -5.31 5.22 4.68
CA ALA A 42 -4.45 5.58 3.56
C ALA A 42 -3.91 4.35 2.84
N ARG A 43 -3.46 3.32 3.56
CA ARG A 43 -2.96 2.07 2.97
C ARG A 43 -4.03 1.37 2.13
N LEU A 44 -5.26 1.26 2.63
CA LEU A 44 -6.38 0.63 1.92
C LEU A 44 -6.73 1.41 0.65
N LEU A 45 -6.86 2.73 0.76
CA LEU A 45 -7.16 3.59 -0.40
C LEU A 45 -6.08 3.52 -1.46
N ILE A 46 -4.80 3.53 -1.06
CA ILE A 46 -3.67 3.39 -1.99
C ILE A 46 -3.72 2.02 -2.67
N SER A 47 -4.01 0.94 -1.93
CA SER A 47 -4.13 -0.40 -2.52
C SER A 47 -5.23 -0.48 -3.58
N GLN A 48 -6.42 0.06 -3.27
CA GLN A 48 -7.55 0.09 -4.20
C GLN A 48 -7.24 0.95 -5.44
N ALA A 49 -6.62 2.11 -5.24
CA ALA A 49 -6.24 2.99 -6.34
C ALA A 49 -5.17 2.36 -7.25
N ILE A 50 -4.20 1.64 -6.69
CA ILE A 50 -3.20 0.89 -7.47
C ILE A 50 -3.88 -0.21 -8.29
N GLU A 51 -4.79 -0.98 -7.69
CA GLU A 51 -5.51 -2.05 -8.39
C GLU A 51 -6.38 -1.49 -9.53
N ALA A 52 -7.09 -0.38 -9.29
CA ALA A 52 -7.88 0.31 -10.30
C ALA A 52 -6.99 0.78 -11.47
N LYS A 53 -5.85 1.42 -11.18
CA LYS A 53 -4.93 1.87 -12.24
C LYS A 53 -4.27 0.72 -13.01
N ILE A 54 -4.05 -0.43 -12.36
CA ILE A 54 -3.61 -1.65 -13.02
C ILE A 54 -4.70 -2.18 -13.96
N LYS A 55 -5.97 -2.15 -13.52
CA LYS A 55 -7.12 -2.59 -14.32
C LYS A 55 -7.35 -1.68 -15.54
N ASP A 56 -7.18 -0.37 -15.36
CA ASP A 56 -7.32 0.63 -16.43
C ASP A 56 -6.15 0.63 -17.42
N GLY A 57 -5.12 -0.21 -17.18
CA GLY A 57 -3.95 -0.32 -18.05
C GLY A 57 -2.96 0.84 -17.94
N LEU A 58 -3.19 1.79 -17.03
CA LEU A 58 -2.29 2.92 -16.74
C LEU A 58 -1.05 2.48 -15.95
N LEU A 59 -1.15 1.38 -15.19
CA LEU A 59 0.00 0.71 -14.58
C LEU A 59 0.19 -0.68 -15.17
N THR A 60 1.33 -0.91 -15.81
CA THR A 60 1.80 -2.26 -16.12
C THR A 60 2.02 -3.04 -14.83
N ARG A 61 1.40 -4.21 -14.69
CA ARG A 61 1.67 -5.14 -13.59
C ARG A 61 3.16 -5.52 -13.59
N ARG A 62 3.93 -4.91 -12.70
CA ARG A 62 5.31 -5.33 -12.44
C ARG A 62 5.24 -6.72 -11.82
N LYS A 63 5.82 -7.71 -12.48
CA LYS A 63 6.09 -9.00 -11.83
C LYS A 63 7.20 -8.73 -10.81
N PHE A 64 6.86 -8.83 -9.53
CA PHE A 64 7.84 -8.74 -8.47
C PHE A 64 8.52 -10.09 -8.34
N MET A 65 9.85 -10.12 -8.45
CA MET A 65 10.64 -11.28 -8.03
C MET A 65 11.35 -10.92 -6.72
N ILE A 66 11.25 -11.84 -5.76
CA ILE A 66 11.96 -11.73 -4.49
C ILE A 66 13.40 -12.16 -4.78
N GLN A 67 14.33 -11.20 -4.81
CA GLN A 67 15.77 -11.47 -4.80
C GLN A 67 16.31 -10.98 -3.46
N ASP A 68 16.89 -11.88 -2.68
CA ASP A 68 17.63 -11.56 -1.44
C ASP A 68 16.89 -10.68 -0.42
N GLY A 69 15.57 -10.86 -0.29
CA GLY A 69 14.75 -10.15 0.71
C GLY A 69 14.20 -8.79 0.27
N ASP A 70 14.58 -8.30 -0.91
CA ASP A 70 14.08 -7.06 -1.48
C ASP A 70 13.06 -7.31 -2.60
N VAL A 71 12.02 -6.48 -2.66
CA VAL A 71 10.98 -6.53 -3.70
C VAL A 71 11.51 -5.83 -4.95
N VAL A 72 12.17 -6.58 -5.83
CA VAL A 72 12.71 -6.06 -7.08
C VAL A 72 11.66 -6.15 -8.19
N ALA A 73 11.36 -5.02 -8.82
CA ALA A 73 10.53 -4.97 -10.00
C ALA A 73 11.31 -5.53 -11.20
N LEU A 74 10.78 -6.59 -11.84
CA LEU A 74 11.34 -7.05 -13.12
C LEU A 74 11.24 -5.94 -14.18
N PRO A 75 12.32 -5.61 -14.91
CA PRO A 75 12.24 -4.75 -16.06
C PRO A 75 11.31 -5.37 -17.10
N LEU A 76 10.38 -4.58 -17.63
CA LEU A 76 9.52 -4.97 -18.75
C LEU A 76 10.40 -5.25 -19.97
N PRO A 77 10.16 -6.33 -20.73
CA PRO A 77 10.78 -6.48 -22.04
C PRO A 77 10.30 -5.33 -22.94
N ALA A 78 11.26 -4.72 -23.65
CA ALA A 78 11.06 -3.61 -24.58
C ALA A 78 10.12 -3.94 -25.74
#